data_AF-A0A4V2JCI0-F1
#
_entry.id   AF-A0A4V2JCI0-F1
#
_cell.length_a   1.000
_cell.length_b   1.000
_cell.length_c   1.000
_cell.angle_alpha   90.00
_cell.angle_beta   90.00
_cell.angle_gamma   90.00
#
_symmetry.space_group_name_H-M   'P 1'
#
loop_
_entity.id
_entity.type
_entity.pdbx_description
1 polymer ?
#
loop_
_entity_poly.entity_id
_entity_poly.type
_entity_poly.pdbx_seq_one_letter_code
_entity_poly.pdbx_strand_id
1 'polypeptide(L)'
;MSMSKAARLMAGLMQTPGHLASTQGWYRERLAGLDAGSPEGRQARLAFFAGEGAFLLHFLHFLRFIPQQDAEWQGVFADIARLLEPPP
;
A
#
# COMPACT_ATOMS: atom_id res chain seq x y z
N MET A 1 -3.21 17.48 11.04
CA MET A 1 -3.55 16.38 11.98
C MET A 1 -2.53 15.27 11.77
N SER A 2 -1.76 15.00 12.81
CA SER A 2 -0.40 14.45 12.81
C SER A 2 -0.37 12.90 12.74
N MET A 3 0.79 12.34 12.34
CA MET A 3 1.12 10.90 12.27
C MET A 3 0.61 10.03 13.44
N SER A 4 0.31 10.62 14.60
CA SER A 4 -0.21 9.89 15.77
C SER A 4 -1.56 9.19 15.54
N LYS A 5 -2.42 9.67 14.63
CA LYS A 5 -3.70 9.00 14.34
C LYS A 5 -3.50 7.71 13.52
N ALA A 6 -2.62 7.75 12.53
CA ALA A 6 -2.24 6.58 11.74
C ALA A 6 -1.45 5.56 12.58
N ALA A 7 -0.52 6.04 13.41
CA ALA A 7 0.24 5.19 14.33
C ALA A 7 -0.66 4.53 15.39
N ARG A 8 -1.69 5.21 15.91
CA ARG A 8 -2.64 4.63 16.87
C ARG A 8 -3.58 3.60 16.23
N LEU A 9 -3.95 3.78 14.96
CA LEU A 9 -4.75 2.79 14.24
C LEU A 9 -3.92 1.54 13.90
N MET A 10 -2.71 1.73 13.37
CA MET A 10 -1.75 0.65 13.13
C MET A 10 -1.44 -0.08 14.44
N ALA A 11 -1.19 0.65 15.54
CA ALA A 11 -1.03 0.07 16.86
C ALA A 11 -2.27 -0.71 17.30
N GLY A 12 -3.49 -0.22 17.08
CA GLY A 12 -4.72 -0.95 17.38
C GLY A 12 -4.85 -2.27 16.63
N LEU A 13 -4.46 -2.32 15.35
CA LEU A 13 -4.43 -3.55 14.53
C LEU A 13 -3.32 -4.52 14.97
N MET A 14 -2.21 -4.00 15.49
CA MET A 14 -1.05 -4.77 15.98
C MET A 14 -1.23 -5.35 17.40
N GLN A 15 -2.23 -4.92 18.17
CA GLN A 15 -2.45 -5.31 19.56
C GLN A 15 -3.04 -6.73 19.75
N THR A 16 -3.23 -7.49 18.66
CA THR A 16 -3.47 -8.94 18.73
C THR A 16 -2.17 -9.67 18.37
N PRO A 17 -1.31 -10.04 19.33
CA PRO A 17 0.06 -10.48 19.08
C PRO A 17 0.19 -11.69 18.12
N GLY A 18 -0.82 -12.55 18.02
CA GLY A 18 -0.85 -13.65 17.05
C GLY A 18 -1.02 -13.21 15.58
N HIS A 19 -1.73 -12.10 15.31
CA HIS A 19 -1.98 -11.63 13.95
C HIS A 19 -0.79 -10.88 13.35
N LEU A 20 0.00 -10.19 14.17
CA LEU A 20 1.15 -9.42 13.68
C LEU A 20 2.23 -10.31 13.04
N ALA A 21 2.53 -11.46 13.64
CA ALA A 21 3.50 -12.41 13.09
C ALA A 21 3.05 -12.98 11.74
N SER A 22 1.76 -13.36 11.60
CA SER A 22 1.22 -13.84 10.33
C SER A 22 1.21 -12.75 9.25
N THR A 23 0.88 -11.51 9.61
CA THR A 23 0.90 -10.37 8.68
C THR A 23 2.33 -10.07 8.20
N GLN A 24 3.32 -10.07 9.11
CA GLN A 24 4.72 -9.90 8.74
C GLN A 24 5.24 -11.02 7.84
N GLY A 25 4.82 -12.27 8.07
CA GLY A 25 5.13 -13.41 7.22
C GLY A 25 4.60 -13.21 5.79
N TRP A 26 3.32 -12.84 5.67
CA TRP A 26 2.68 -12.59 4.38
C TRP A 26 3.37 -11.48 3.57
N TYR A 27 3.71 -10.34 4.21
CA TYR A 27 4.45 -9.27 3.53
C TYR A 27 5.85 -9.73 3.08
N ARG A 28 6.54 -10.53 3.91
CA ARG A 28 7.86 -11.07 3.56
C ARG A 28 7.79 -11.98 2.33
N GLU A 29 6.79 -12.85 2.25
CA GLU A 29 6.58 -13.73 1.09
C GLU A 29 6.29 -12.92 -0.18
N ARG A 30 5.46 -11.87 -0.10
CA ARG A 30 5.14 -11.01 -1.25
C ARG A 30 6.32 -10.18 -1.71
N LEU A 31 7.13 -9.66 -0.78
CA LEU A 31 8.33 -8.90 -1.12
C LEU A 31 9.50 -9.78 -1.57
N ALA A 32 9.56 -11.05 -1.17
CA ALA A 32 10.60 -11.99 -1.61
C ALA A 32 10.58 -12.23 -3.13
N GLY A 33 9.42 -12.10 -3.77
CA GLY A 33 9.28 -12.16 -5.22
C GLY A 33 9.71 -10.89 -5.97
N LEU A 34 10.04 -9.80 -5.27
CA LEU A 34 10.38 -8.50 -5.85
C LEU A 34 11.89 -8.27 -5.74
N ASP A 35 12.64 -8.77 -6.72
CA ASP A 35 14.10 -8.62 -6.74
C ASP A 35 14.51 -7.14 -6.85
N ALA A 36 15.13 -6.63 -5.79
CA ALA A 36 15.63 -5.26 -5.71
C ALA A 36 16.83 -4.98 -6.63
N GLY A 37 17.47 -6.02 -7.17
CA GLY A 37 18.59 -5.93 -8.10
C GLY A 37 18.16 -5.59 -9.52
N SER A 38 16.95 -5.97 -9.93
CA SER A 38 16.40 -5.69 -11.26
C SER A 38 15.64 -4.35 -11.31
N PRO A 39 15.69 -3.61 -12.44
CA PRO A 39 14.81 -2.46 -12.66
C PRO A 39 13.33 -2.78 -12.43
N GLU A 40 12.88 -3.92 -12.94
CA GLU A 40 11.49 -4.37 -12.88
C GLU A 40 11.07 -4.69 -11.45
N GLY A 41 11.89 -5.39 -10.68
CA GLY A 41 11.59 -5.70 -9.28
C GLY A 41 11.64 -4.46 -8.37
N ARG A 42 12.51 -3.47 -8.67
CA ARG A 42 12.47 -2.15 -7.99
C ARG A 42 11.16 -1.43 -8.26
N GLN A 43 10.68 -1.44 -9.51
CA GLN A 43 9.45 -0.78 -9.90
C GLN A 43 8.22 -1.49 -9.32
N ALA A 44 8.22 -2.82 -9.33
CA ALA A 44 7.18 -3.63 -8.71
C ALA A 44 7.07 -3.41 -7.20
N ARG A 45 8.21 -3.25 -6.51
CA ARG A 45 8.23 -2.88 -5.09
C ARG A 45 7.68 -1.48 -4.82
N LEU A 46 7.96 -0.52 -5.70
CA LEU A 46 7.39 0.83 -5.59
C LEU A 46 5.88 0.82 -5.82
N ALA A 47 5.40 0.10 -6.84
CA ALA A 47 3.98 -0.06 -7.11
C ALA A 47 3.26 -0.73 -5.93
N PHE A 48 3.87 -1.75 -5.33
CA PHE A 48 3.34 -2.40 -4.12
C PHE A 48 3.18 -1.40 -2.97
N PHE A 49 4.23 -0.63 -2.64
CA PHE A 49 4.15 0.38 -1.57
C PHE A 49 3.16 1.51 -1.88
N ALA A 50 3.10 1.96 -3.14
CA ALA A 50 2.13 2.96 -3.58
C ALA A 50 0.69 2.47 -3.43
N GLY A 51 0.42 1.20 -3.78
CA GLY A 51 -0.88 0.56 -3.60
C GLY A 51 -1.30 0.48 -2.13
N GLU A 52 -0.41 0.03 -1.26
CA GLU A 52 -0.66 -0.03 0.20
C GLU A 52 -0.92 1.37 0.78
N GLY A 53 -0.11 2.36 0.39
CA GLY A 53 -0.28 3.75 0.81
C GLY A 53 -1.59 4.36 0.33
N ALA A 54 -1.94 4.17 -0.94
CA ALA A 54 -3.20 4.64 -1.52
C ALA A 54 -4.40 3.98 -0.83
N PHE A 55 -4.35 2.68 -0.58
CA PHE A 55 -5.37 1.95 0.17
C PHE A 55 -5.57 2.55 1.58
N LEU A 56 -4.49 2.81 2.33
CA LEU A 56 -4.59 3.44 3.65
C LEU A 56 -5.16 4.86 3.57
N LEU A 57 -4.75 5.67 2.59
CA LEU A 57 -5.27 7.02 2.40
C LEU A 57 -6.77 7.03 2.10
N HIS A 58 -7.22 6.09 1.25
CA HIS A 58 -8.61 5.91 0.87
C HIS A 58 -9.45 5.39 2.05
N PHE A 59 -9.03 4.29 2.68
CA PHE A 59 -9.78 3.60 3.73
C PHE A 59 -9.86 4.43 5.02
N LEU A 60 -8.83 5.21 5.33
CA LEU A 60 -8.79 6.05 6.54
C LEU A 60 -9.34 7.46 6.33
N HIS A 61 -9.82 7.75 5.12
CA HIS A 61 -10.41 9.03 4.73
C HIS A 61 -9.45 10.20 5.03
N PHE A 62 -8.14 10.01 4.83
CA PHE A 62 -7.15 11.04 5.11
C PHE A 62 -7.18 12.16 4.05
N LEU A 63 -7.57 11.84 2.82
CA LEU A 63 -7.70 12.81 1.71
C LEU A 63 -9.16 13.21 1.51
N ARG A 64 -9.78 13.83 2.51
CA ARG A 64 -11.20 14.25 2.46
C ARG A 64 -11.53 15.30 1.37
N PHE A 65 -10.50 15.87 0.74
CA PHE A 65 -10.63 16.81 -0.37
C PHE A 65 -10.75 16.11 -1.73
N ILE A 66 -10.37 14.84 -1.80
CA ILE A 66 -10.66 13.98 -2.94
C ILE A 66 -12.08 13.43 -2.71
N PRO A 67 -13.02 13.62 -3.64
CA PRO A 67 -14.33 12.97 -3.56
C PRO A 67 -14.14 11.47 -3.31
N GLN A 68 -14.87 10.90 -2.35
CA GLN A 68 -14.93 9.43 -2.17
C GLN A 68 -15.77 8.78 -3.27
N GLN A 69 -15.62 9.25 -4.51
CA GLN A 69 -16.21 8.63 -5.68
C GLN A 69 -15.29 7.50 -6.11
N ASP A 70 -15.86 6.30 -6.24
CA ASP A 70 -15.12 5.09 -6.58
C ASP A 70 -14.30 5.25 -7.88
N ALA A 71 -14.77 6.07 -8.83
CA ALA A 71 -14.10 6.32 -10.11
C ALA A 71 -12.73 7.00 -9.98
N GLU A 72 -12.55 7.97 -9.07
CA GLU A 72 -11.25 8.64 -8.91
C GLU A 72 -10.22 7.71 -8.28
N TRP A 73 -10.61 6.95 -7.25
CA TRP A 73 -9.73 5.97 -6.63
C TRP A 73 -9.41 4.80 -7.56
N GLN A 74 -10.38 4.34 -8.36
CA GLN A 74 -10.13 3.36 -9.43
C GLN A 74 -9.06 3.86 -10.41
N GLY A 75 -9.08 5.15 -10.78
CA GLY A 75 -8.04 5.78 -11.59
C GLY A 75 -6.66 5.71 -10.93
N VAL A 76 -6.57 6.08 -9.65
CA VAL A 76 -5.32 6.01 -8.88
C VAL A 76 -4.76 4.58 -8.84
N PHE A 77 -5.59 3.58 -8.55
CA PHE A 77 -5.13 2.19 -8.54
C PHE A 77 -4.72 1.68 -9.94
N ALA A 78 -5.42 2.13 -11.00
CA ALA A 78 -5.04 1.81 -12.37
C ALA A 78 -3.68 2.43 -12.74
N ASP A 79 -3.42 3.68 -12.34
CA ASP A 79 -2.13 4.34 -12.57
C ASP A 79 -0.98 3.65 -11.83
N ILE A 80 -1.23 3.19 -10.60
CA ILE A 80 -0.25 2.38 -9.84
C ILE A 80 0.02 1.06 -10.55
N ALA A 81 -1.01 0.39 -11.11
CA ALA A 81 -0.84 -0.85 -11.84
C ALA A 81 -0.03 -0.67 -13.13
N ARG A 82 -0.17 0.47 -13.83
CA ARG A 82 0.65 0.81 -15.01
C ARG A 82 2.14 0.92 -14.72
N LEU A 83 2.54 1.17 -13.47
CA LEU A 83 3.95 1.12 -13.09
C LEU A 83 4.53 -0.30 -13.26
N LEU A 84 3.72 -1.35 -13.34
CA LEU A 84 4.17 -2.71 -13.56
C LEU A 84 4.30 -3.07 -15.04
N GLU A 85 3.77 -2.24 -15.94
CA GLU A 85 3.79 -2.48 -17.36
C GLU A 85 5.18 -2.11 -17.94
N PRO A 86 5.73 -2.91 -18.87
CA PRO A 86 6.93 -2.51 -19.59
C PRO A 86 6.64 -1.23 -20.40
N PRO A 87 7.63 -0.34 -20.57
CA PRO A 87 7.44 0.86 -21.37
C PRO A 87 7.03 0.50 -22.82
N PRO A 88 6.20 1.32 -23.46
CA PRO A 88 5.75 1.09 -24.84
C PRO A 88 6.90 1.16 -25.86
#